data_AF-A0A9E3IFF8-F1
#
_entry.id   AF-A0A9E3IFF8-F1
#
_cell.length_a   1.000
_cell.length_b   1.000
_cell.length_c   1.000
_cell.angle_alpha   90.00
_cell.angle_beta   90.00
_cell.angle_gamma   90.00
#
_symmetry.space_group_name_H-M   'P 1'
#
loop_
_entity.id
_entity.type
_entity.pdbx_description
1 polymer ?
#
loop_
_entity_poly.entity_id
_entity_poly.type
_entity_poly.pdbx_seq_one_letter_code
_entity_poly.pdbx_strand_id
1 'polypeptide(L)'
;MSDLSLPPLSAKPGLGLGDRAAAESSQWAMPPAANAGSIWPLGSSEPCAILGLNDKSFNARLAQFDASTGLACVFVPPARSPMQLRFGQFQRLTLTEPVMPSSNGVHAAPGWADRVPGDTEFQVRLNNGKSHTGRTISHVETDQGLFLFPPVGDAGLVQRMFYPRGAYRRVDFGPRLGEVLVGQHTLSPQQLQAALAEQQRIRNLKLGEILVEVGLVTPPQLEQALELQTRTPMLRLGEALISLRSLSPEDLASALLSQTRNRNLPLGELLVNHGVISSEELREALEVKRSQLPDDAPSLPDSMGFASTASPSQINAALAEANRPRQRPADALLGDHVKTLEQLSAAIDAQSRMPMVRIGEALIALGYITEGQLADALMNQGKDRKVPLGELLVREGLITRANLQTALARKMGYPQVDLQAFTIDIEALRKLPVAAAQRLEMLPLCMMN
;
A
#
# COMPACT_ATOMS: atom_id res chain seq x y z
N MET A 1 20.90 -47.72 -28.98
CA MET A 1 22.19 -47.64 -28.29
C MET A 1 22.72 -46.25 -28.58
N SER A 2 22.36 -45.23 -27.80
CA SER A 2 22.91 -44.94 -26.45
C SER A 2 24.43 -44.76 -26.55
N ASP A 3 24.95 -43.56 -26.43
CA ASP A 3 25.32 -43.03 -25.11
C ASP A 3 25.67 -41.54 -25.16
N LEU A 4 25.13 -40.83 -24.18
CA LEU A 4 25.45 -39.49 -23.72
C LEU A 4 26.00 -39.70 -22.31
N SER A 5 27.28 -39.47 -22.04
CA SER A 5 27.70 -39.14 -20.67
C SER A 5 29.13 -38.59 -20.53
N LEU A 6 29.17 -37.32 -20.11
CA LEU A 6 30.11 -36.69 -19.15
C LEU A 6 31.51 -36.27 -19.61
N PRO A 7 31.91 -35.05 -19.19
CA PRO A 7 33.19 -34.80 -18.53
C PRO A 7 33.00 -34.39 -17.05
N PRO A 8 34.10 -34.32 -16.27
CA PRO A 8 34.15 -34.80 -14.88
C PRO A 8 34.09 -33.72 -13.78
N LEU A 9 34.11 -34.24 -12.54
CA LEU A 9 34.02 -33.59 -11.23
C LEU A 9 35.21 -32.70 -10.82
N SER A 10 34.83 -31.55 -10.23
CA SER A 10 35.30 -30.94 -8.96
C SER A 10 36.63 -30.15 -8.89
N ALA A 11 36.53 -28.86 -8.49
CA ALA A 11 37.07 -28.30 -7.23
C ALA A 11 36.94 -26.75 -7.19
N LYS A 12 36.28 -26.20 -6.14
CA LYS A 12 36.51 -24.83 -5.58
C LYS A 12 37.84 -24.85 -4.76
N PRO A 13 38.40 -23.77 -4.13
CA PRO A 13 37.93 -22.37 -3.90
C PRO A 13 39.02 -21.26 -4.02
N GLY A 14 38.64 -19.97 -3.86
CA GLY A 14 39.59 -18.88 -3.56
C GLY A 14 38.97 -17.48 -3.40
N LEU A 15 38.64 -17.11 -2.15
CA LEU A 15 38.65 -15.80 -1.43
C LEU A 15 38.45 -14.47 -2.20
N GLY A 16 37.69 -13.46 -1.74
CA GLY A 16 36.98 -13.22 -0.47
C GLY A 16 36.47 -11.75 -0.41
N LEU A 17 35.62 -11.48 0.60
CA LEU A 17 34.92 -10.23 0.96
C LEU A 17 33.64 -9.88 0.15
N GLY A 18 32.49 -10.19 0.77
CA GLY A 18 31.14 -9.73 0.36
C GLY A 18 29.98 -10.63 0.84
N ASP A 19 30.27 -11.83 1.32
CA ASP A 19 29.34 -12.97 1.48
C ASP A 19 28.30 -12.91 2.63
N ARG A 20 27.99 -11.74 3.20
CA ARG A 20 26.92 -11.61 4.22
C ARG A 20 25.63 -10.97 3.69
N ALA A 21 25.69 -10.17 2.63
CA ALA A 21 24.50 -9.44 2.15
C ALA A 21 23.58 -10.29 1.24
N ALA A 22 24.10 -11.32 0.55
CA ALA A 22 23.33 -12.10 -0.42
C ALA A 22 22.48 -13.22 0.19
N ALA A 23 22.79 -13.68 1.41
CA ALA A 23 21.98 -14.67 2.13
C ALA A 23 20.78 -14.05 2.86
N GLU A 24 20.74 -12.72 2.97
CA GLU A 24 19.69 -11.99 3.69
C GLU A 24 18.41 -11.75 2.85
N SER A 25 18.45 -11.98 1.53
CA SER A 25 17.38 -11.55 0.61
C SER A 25 16.34 -12.63 0.25
N SER A 26 16.51 -13.90 0.62
CA SER A 26 15.57 -14.99 0.30
C SER A 26 14.82 -15.52 1.54
N GLN A 27 13.96 -14.71 2.16
CA GLN A 27 13.52 -14.95 3.54
C GLN A 27 12.01 -14.87 3.77
N TRP A 28 11.48 -15.89 4.45
CA TRP A 28 10.13 -15.89 5.02
C TRP A 28 10.20 -15.44 6.49
N ALA A 29 9.33 -14.53 6.92
CA ALA A 29 9.37 -13.99 8.28
C ALA A 29 9.08 -15.06 9.35
N MET A 30 9.74 -14.98 10.51
CA MET A 30 9.42 -15.75 11.71
C MET A 30 8.28 -15.09 12.50
N PRO A 31 7.44 -15.84 13.23
CA PRO A 31 6.52 -15.24 14.19
C PRO A 31 7.30 -14.45 15.26
N PRO A 32 6.86 -13.26 15.69
CA PRO A 32 7.55 -12.39 16.64
C PRO A 32 8.00 -13.04 17.96
N ALA A 33 7.29 -14.07 18.44
CA ALA A 33 7.66 -14.82 19.64
C ALA A 33 8.91 -15.71 19.47
N ALA A 34 9.46 -15.82 18.25
CA ALA A 34 10.77 -16.41 17.99
C ALA A 34 11.86 -15.35 18.21
N ASN A 35 12.97 -15.71 18.87
CA ASN A 35 14.10 -14.82 19.17
C ASN A 35 14.35 -13.78 18.06
N ALA A 36 14.39 -12.50 18.44
CA ALA A 36 14.66 -11.40 17.52
C ALA A 36 15.92 -11.68 16.70
N GLY A 37 15.79 -11.74 15.37
CA GLY A 37 16.88 -12.09 14.45
C GLY A 37 16.92 -13.54 13.96
N SER A 38 15.96 -14.38 14.38
CA SER A 38 15.83 -15.75 13.85
C SER A 38 15.19 -15.75 12.46
N ILE A 39 15.73 -16.54 11.55
CA ILE A 39 15.26 -16.67 10.16
C ILE A 39 14.68 -18.07 9.98
N TRP A 40 13.50 -18.20 9.36
CA TRP A 40 13.00 -19.51 8.93
C TRP A 40 13.67 -19.87 7.60
N PRO A 41 14.55 -20.88 7.54
CA PRO A 41 15.15 -21.27 6.28
C PRO A 41 14.05 -21.82 5.36
N LEU A 42 13.81 -21.15 4.24
CA LEU A 42 13.01 -21.73 3.16
C LEU A 42 13.76 -22.96 2.64
N GLY A 43 13.06 -24.09 2.55
CA GLY A 43 13.60 -25.26 1.87
C GLY A 43 13.96 -24.91 0.42
N SER A 44 14.91 -25.63 -0.19
CA SER A 44 15.33 -25.40 -1.58
C SER A 44 14.18 -25.51 -2.60
N SER A 45 13.08 -26.16 -2.22
CA SER A 45 11.82 -26.17 -2.96
C SER A 45 10.67 -26.59 -2.04
N GLU A 46 9.75 -25.70 -1.71
CA GLU A 46 8.61 -26.00 -0.82
C GLU A 46 7.28 -26.06 -1.56
N PRO A 47 6.40 -27.05 -1.30
CA PRO A 47 5.09 -27.09 -1.93
C PRO A 47 4.25 -25.89 -1.46
N CYS A 48 3.62 -25.20 -2.41
CA CYS A 48 2.82 -24.02 -2.15
C CYS A 48 1.54 -23.97 -2.97
N ALA A 49 0.56 -23.23 -2.48
CA ALA A 49 -0.66 -22.86 -3.18
C ALA A 49 -0.69 -21.34 -3.36
N ILE A 50 -0.98 -20.89 -4.58
CA ILE A 50 -1.00 -19.48 -4.94
C ILE A 50 -2.42 -19.11 -5.33
N LEU A 51 -3.01 -18.18 -4.59
CA LEU A 51 -4.30 -17.58 -4.92
C LEU A 51 -4.06 -16.42 -5.89
N GLY A 52 -4.45 -16.61 -7.15
CA GLY A 52 -4.33 -15.58 -8.19
C GLY A 52 -5.31 -14.42 -7.98
N LEU A 53 -5.09 -13.32 -8.71
CA LEU A 53 -5.99 -12.16 -8.71
C LEU A 53 -7.42 -12.49 -9.18
N ASN A 54 -7.60 -13.58 -9.91
CA ASN A 54 -8.88 -14.09 -10.41
C ASN A 54 -9.60 -15.03 -9.42
N ASP A 55 -9.15 -15.07 -8.15
CA ASP A 55 -9.65 -15.94 -7.09
C ASP A 55 -9.48 -17.45 -7.34
N LYS A 56 -8.73 -17.84 -8.38
CA LYS A 56 -8.37 -19.23 -8.62
C LYS A 56 -7.05 -19.54 -7.92
N SER A 57 -7.03 -20.67 -7.22
CA SER A 57 -5.82 -21.22 -6.64
C SER A 57 -5.15 -22.19 -7.61
N PHE A 58 -3.83 -22.22 -7.64
CA PHE A 58 -3.07 -23.28 -8.28
C PHE A 58 -1.92 -23.74 -7.38
N ASN A 59 -1.58 -25.03 -7.50
CA ASN A 59 -0.48 -25.62 -6.75
C ASN A 59 0.84 -25.42 -7.50
N ALA A 60 1.89 -25.11 -6.77
CA ALA A 60 3.23 -24.89 -7.27
C ALA A 60 4.25 -25.36 -6.23
N ARG A 61 5.54 -25.20 -6.55
CA ARG A 61 6.61 -25.28 -5.56
C ARG A 61 7.38 -23.98 -5.53
N LEU A 62 7.49 -23.35 -4.36
CA LEU A 62 8.28 -22.16 -4.14
C LEU A 62 9.77 -22.52 -4.15
N ALA A 63 10.51 -21.91 -5.08
CA ALA A 63 11.95 -22.07 -5.21
C ALA A 63 12.72 -20.95 -4.52
N GLN A 64 12.21 -19.71 -4.61
CA GLN A 64 12.81 -18.54 -3.99
C GLN A 64 11.70 -17.55 -3.62
N PHE A 65 11.90 -16.83 -2.51
CA PHE A 65 11.02 -15.76 -2.07
C PHE A 65 11.86 -14.60 -1.58
N ASP A 66 11.81 -13.48 -2.29
CA ASP A 66 12.54 -12.28 -1.97
C ASP A 66 11.55 -11.15 -1.71
N ALA A 67 11.35 -10.87 -0.42
CA ALA A 67 10.48 -9.79 0.01
C ALA A 67 11.04 -8.42 -0.37
N SER A 68 12.37 -8.23 -0.38
CA SER A 68 13.00 -6.93 -0.65
C SER A 68 12.74 -6.46 -2.08
N THR A 69 12.76 -7.39 -3.03
CA THR A 69 12.47 -7.13 -4.46
C THR A 69 11.01 -7.36 -4.83
N GLY A 70 10.21 -7.96 -3.93
CA GLY A 70 8.80 -8.25 -4.16
C GLY A 70 8.57 -9.37 -5.18
N LEU A 71 9.49 -10.35 -5.22
CA LEU A 71 9.51 -11.45 -6.18
C LEU A 71 9.43 -12.81 -5.49
N ALA A 72 8.67 -13.71 -6.08
CA ALA A 72 8.66 -15.13 -5.75
C ALA A 72 8.92 -15.95 -7.03
N CYS A 73 9.85 -16.91 -6.96
CA CYS A 73 10.09 -17.85 -8.05
C CYS A 73 9.42 -19.19 -7.73
N VAL A 74 8.59 -19.69 -8.64
CA VAL A 74 7.81 -20.91 -8.43
C VAL A 74 7.92 -21.87 -9.60
N PHE A 75 7.85 -23.17 -9.33
CA PHE A 75 7.69 -24.22 -10.33
C PHE A 75 6.23 -24.67 -10.36
N VAL A 76 5.56 -24.53 -11.50
CA VAL A 76 4.18 -24.97 -11.69
C VAL A 76 4.19 -26.27 -12.51
N PRO A 77 3.80 -27.43 -11.94
CA PRO A 77 3.74 -28.67 -12.70
C PRO A 77 2.80 -28.54 -13.91
N PRO A 78 3.14 -29.12 -15.08
CA PRO A 78 4.32 -29.95 -15.38
C PRO A 78 5.55 -29.14 -15.87
N ALA A 79 5.51 -27.81 -15.84
CA ALA A 79 6.57 -26.97 -16.38
C ALA A 79 7.89 -27.16 -15.59
N ARG A 80 9.00 -27.27 -16.33
CA ARG A 80 10.34 -27.47 -15.75
C ARG A 80 11.12 -26.16 -15.54
N SER A 81 10.68 -25.06 -16.16
CA SER A 81 11.29 -23.74 -15.99
C SER A 81 10.65 -23.00 -14.80
N PRO A 82 11.45 -22.33 -13.95
CA PRO A 82 10.90 -21.49 -12.89
C PRO A 82 10.14 -20.31 -13.49
N MET A 83 8.98 -20.02 -12.92
CA MET A 83 8.16 -18.85 -13.22
C MET A 83 8.39 -17.80 -12.14
N GLN A 84 8.76 -16.59 -12.54
CA GLN A 84 8.82 -15.45 -11.63
C GLN A 84 7.42 -14.84 -11.48
N LEU A 85 7.02 -14.62 -10.23
CA LEU A 85 5.78 -13.97 -9.84
C LEU A 85 6.13 -12.73 -9.01
N ARG A 86 5.67 -11.57 -9.47
CA ARG A 86 5.67 -10.34 -8.69
C ARG A 86 4.56 -10.40 -7.66
N PHE A 87 4.76 -9.80 -6.49
CA PHE A 87 3.76 -9.75 -5.42
C PHE A 87 2.43 -9.13 -5.86
N GLY A 88 2.43 -8.23 -6.84
CA GLY A 88 1.21 -7.69 -7.42
C GLY A 88 0.40 -8.67 -8.29
N GLN A 89 0.91 -9.88 -8.59
CA GLN A 89 0.27 -10.85 -9.49
C GLN A 89 -0.53 -11.94 -8.75
N PHE A 90 -0.53 -11.94 -7.42
CA PHE A 90 -1.29 -12.89 -6.60
C PHE A 90 -1.85 -12.20 -5.36
N GLN A 91 -2.91 -12.77 -4.79
CA GLN A 91 -3.53 -12.25 -3.56
C GLN A 91 -2.91 -12.89 -2.31
N ARG A 92 -2.49 -14.16 -2.41
CA ARG A 92 -1.93 -14.92 -1.29
C ARG A 92 -1.03 -16.04 -1.78
N LEU A 93 0.07 -16.26 -1.07
CA LEU A 93 0.92 -17.43 -1.19
C LEU A 93 0.83 -18.22 0.13
N THR A 94 0.60 -19.52 0.03
CA THR A 94 0.52 -20.41 1.20
C THR A 94 1.48 -21.57 1.02
N LEU A 95 2.41 -21.76 1.96
CA LEU A 95 3.22 -22.97 2.02
C LEU A 95 2.36 -24.08 2.60
N THR A 96 2.12 -25.12 1.82
CA THR A 96 1.08 -26.13 2.12
C THR A 96 1.58 -27.22 3.06
N GLU A 97 2.90 -27.38 3.16
CA GLU A 97 3.51 -28.29 4.12
C GLU A 97 3.60 -27.61 5.49
N PRO A 98 2.84 -28.10 6.49
CA PRO A 98 2.91 -27.58 7.85
C PRO A 98 4.26 -27.94 8.46
N VAL A 99 4.78 -27.05 9.29
CA VAL A 99 6.08 -27.22 9.91
C VAL A 99 5.96 -26.98 11.40
N MET A 100 6.73 -27.72 12.19
CA MET A 100 6.88 -27.38 13.59
C MET A 100 7.73 -26.11 13.67
N PRO A 101 7.26 -25.05 14.35
CA PRO A 101 8.11 -23.95 14.79
C PRO A 101 9.14 -24.51 15.77
N SER A 102 10.23 -24.98 15.20
CA SER A 102 11.37 -25.58 15.90
C SER A 102 12.62 -24.92 15.36
N SER A 103 13.40 -24.34 16.28
CA SER A 103 14.70 -23.75 15.98
C SER A 103 15.69 -24.85 15.65
N ASN A 104 15.81 -25.23 14.38
CA ASN A 104 16.95 -26.06 13.96
C ASN A 104 18.21 -25.20 13.85
N GLY A 105 18.89 -24.98 14.98
CA GLY A 105 20.24 -24.41 15.05
C GLY A 105 20.63 -23.82 16.41
N VAL A 106 21.22 -24.63 17.30
CA VAL A 106 22.11 -24.33 18.48
C VAL A 106 21.69 -23.27 19.53
N HIS A 107 20.70 -22.41 19.31
CA HIS A 107 20.16 -21.51 20.33
C HIS A 107 18.63 -21.57 20.30
N ALA A 108 18.08 -22.61 20.92
CA ALA A 108 16.67 -22.61 21.29
C ALA A 108 16.45 -21.45 22.27
N ALA A 109 15.51 -20.54 21.96
CA ALA A 109 14.92 -19.71 23.00
C ALA A 109 14.20 -20.67 23.97
N PRO A 110 14.59 -20.76 25.24
CA PRO A 110 13.79 -21.48 26.22
C PRO A 110 12.42 -20.80 26.30
N GLY A 111 11.33 -21.57 26.18
CA GLY A 111 9.97 -21.07 26.46
C GLY A 111 8.96 -21.05 25.30
N TRP A 112 9.32 -21.40 24.06
CA TRP A 112 8.32 -21.59 22.98
C TRP A 112 7.47 -22.85 23.20
N ALA A 113 8.09 -23.98 23.52
CA ALA A 113 7.40 -25.25 23.74
C ALA A 113 6.45 -25.23 24.96
N ASP A 114 6.69 -24.32 25.92
CA ASP A 114 5.90 -24.16 27.14
C ASP A 114 4.80 -23.09 27.01
N ARG A 115 4.77 -22.33 25.91
CA ARG A 115 3.75 -21.32 25.64
C ARG A 115 2.85 -21.83 24.52
N VAL A 116 1.62 -22.22 24.86
CA VAL A 116 0.56 -22.36 23.86
C VAL A 116 0.20 -20.94 23.43
N PRO A 117 0.55 -20.49 22.20
CA PRO A 117 0.16 -19.16 21.76
C PRO A 117 -1.37 -19.10 21.75
N GLY A 118 -1.92 -18.07 22.37
CA GLY A 118 -3.35 -17.78 22.35
C GLY A 118 -3.80 -17.65 20.90
N ASP A 119 -4.51 -18.66 20.43
CA ASP A 119 -4.83 -18.80 19.02
C ASP A 119 -5.76 -17.65 18.59
N THR A 120 -5.17 -16.69 17.87
CA THR A 120 -5.74 -15.37 17.63
C THR A 120 -6.55 -15.42 16.35
N GLU A 121 -7.82 -15.03 16.42
CA GLU A 121 -8.64 -14.88 15.21
C GLU A 121 -8.11 -13.72 14.36
N PHE A 122 -8.07 -13.91 13.05
CA PHE A 122 -7.73 -12.85 12.11
C PHE A 122 -8.78 -12.72 11.02
N GLN A 123 -8.93 -11.51 10.50
CA GLN A 123 -9.71 -11.22 9.30
C GLN A 123 -8.91 -10.32 8.36
N VAL A 124 -8.51 -10.87 7.21
CA VAL A 124 -7.87 -10.10 6.13
C VAL A 124 -8.94 -9.68 5.12
N ARG A 125 -9.16 -8.37 4.94
CA ARG A 125 -10.05 -7.82 3.92
C ARG A 125 -9.27 -7.48 2.66
N LEU A 126 -9.54 -8.24 1.60
CA LEU A 126 -8.85 -8.16 0.33
C LEU A 126 -9.36 -6.98 -0.52
N ASN A 127 -8.54 -6.57 -1.49
CA ASN A 127 -8.84 -5.44 -2.37
C ASN A 127 -10.05 -5.66 -3.30
N ASN A 128 -10.40 -6.91 -3.56
CA ASN A 128 -11.58 -7.34 -4.32
C ASN A 128 -12.87 -7.36 -3.47
N GLY A 129 -12.82 -6.93 -2.20
CA GLY A 129 -13.96 -6.91 -1.28
C GLY A 129 -14.23 -8.23 -0.56
N LYS A 130 -13.52 -9.32 -0.93
CA LYS A 130 -13.59 -10.59 -0.20
C LYS A 130 -12.84 -10.49 1.12
N SER A 131 -13.19 -11.36 2.06
CA SER A 131 -12.49 -11.48 3.34
C SER A 131 -12.03 -12.92 3.53
N HIS A 132 -10.85 -13.08 4.12
CA HIS A 132 -10.37 -14.38 4.59
C HIS A 132 -10.24 -14.31 6.12
N THR A 133 -10.93 -15.22 6.78
CA THR A 133 -10.93 -15.36 8.23
C THR A 133 -10.23 -16.64 8.62
N GLY A 134 -9.53 -16.63 9.74
CA GLY A 134 -8.88 -17.81 10.27
C GLY A 134 -8.30 -17.55 11.65
N ARG A 135 -7.46 -18.47 12.07
CA ARG A 135 -6.82 -18.50 13.37
C ARG A 135 -5.32 -18.53 13.16
N THR A 136 -4.55 -17.81 13.96
CA THR A 136 -3.10 -17.65 13.79
C THR A 136 -2.41 -17.61 15.15
N ILE A 137 -1.27 -18.29 15.26
CA ILE A 137 -0.48 -18.25 16.49
C ILE A 137 0.24 -16.90 16.67
N SER A 138 0.54 -16.19 15.57
CA SER A 138 1.10 -14.84 15.56
C SER A 138 1.04 -14.22 14.16
N HIS A 139 1.61 -13.04 13.97
CA HIS A 139 1.69 -12.36 12.68
C HIS A 139 2.93 -11.46 12.58
N VAL A 140 3.37 -11.18 11.35
CA VAL A 140 4.34 -10.10 11.07
C VAL A 140 3.78 -9.25 9.95
N GLU A 141 3.61 -7.95 10.17
CA GLU A 141 3.28 -7.01 9.10
C GLU A 141 4.51 -6.17 8.76
N THR A 142 4.84 -6.11 7.46
CA THR A 142 5.96 -5.35 6.91
C THR A 142 5.46 -4.50 5.74
N ASP A 143 6.30 -3.59 5.22
CA ASP A 143 5.98 -2.81 4.02
C ASP A 143 5.65 -3.69 2.80
N GLN A 144 6.18 -4.91 2.77
CA GLN A 144 6.00 -5.87 1.68
C GLN A 144 4.70 -6.67 1.80
N GLY A 145 4.17 -6.81 3.02
CA GLY A 145 2.92 -7.51 3.28
C GLY A 145 2.85 -8.15 4.64
N LEU A 146 1.80 -8.96 4.78
CA LEU A 146 1.40 -9.64 6.01
C LEU A 146 1.77 -11.12 5.96
N PHE A 147 2.50 -11.56 6.99
CA PHE A 147 2.81 -12.97 7.26
C PHE A 147 1.91 -13.47 8.40
N LEU A 148 1.26 -14.61 8.17
CA LEU A 148 0.44 -15.31 9.16
C LEU A 148 0.93 -16.74 9.35
N PHE A 149 0.65 -17.27 10.53
CA PHE A 149 1.08 -18.60 10.96
C PHE A 149 -0.12 -19.41 11.51
N PRO A 150 -1.06 -19.88 10.67
CA PRO A 150 -2.21 -20.63 11.15
C PRO A 150 -1.82 -21.98 11.75
N PRO A 151 -2.35 -22.38 12.93
CA PRO A 151 -2.10 -23.71 13.48
C PRO A 151 -2.76 -24.80 12.61
N VAL A 152 -2.13 -25.97 12.56
CA VAL A 152 -2.63 -27.15 11.84
C VAL A 152 -2.73 -28.32 12.82
N GLY A 153 -3.96 -28.63 13.22
CA GLY A 153 -4.25 -29.65 14.23
C GLY A 153 -3.68 -29.29 15.60
N ASP A 154 -3.61 -30.29 16.49
CA ASP A 154 -3.24 -30.08 17.90
C ASP A 154 -1.75 -30.36 18.17
N ALA A 155 -0.98 -30.76 17.15
CA ALA A 155 0.42 -31.17 17.27
C ALA A 155 1.41 -29.99 17.32
N GLY A 156 0.93 -28.74 17.34
CA GLY A 156 1.78 -27.54 17.33
C GLY A 156 2.36 -27.19 15.95
N LEU A 157 1.92 -27.87 14.89
CA LEU A 157 2.30 -27.56 13.51
C LEU A 157 1.67 -26.25 13.06
N VAL A 158 2.39 -25.48 12.24
CA VAL A 158 1.88 -24.25 11.66
C VAL A 158 2.00 -24.24 10.15
N GLN A 159 0.97 -23.73 9.50
CA GLN A 159 1.00 -23.32 8.12
C GLN A 159 1.60 -21.92 8.00
N ARG A 160 2.18 -21.60 6.86
CA ARG A 160 2.77 -20.28 6.59
C ARG A 160 2.02 -19.62 5.45
N MET A 161 1.50 -18.42 5.68
CA MET A 161 0.76 -17.65 4.68
C MET A 161 1.33 -16.25 4.53
N PHE A 162 1.39 -15.78 3.28
CA PHE A 162 1.83 -14.44 2.93
C PHE A 162 0.79 -13.74 2.06
N TYR A 163 0.43 -12.51 2.45
CA TYR A 163 -0.40 -11.58 1.69
C TYR A 163 0.44 -10.39 1.28
N PRO A 164 0.67 -10.16 -0.02
CA PRO A 164 1.25 -8.92 -0.50
C PRO A 164 0.56 -7.69 0.06
N ARG A 165 1.31 -6.63 0.38
CA ARG A 165 0.74 -5.37 0.91
C ARG A 165 -0.36 -4.81 0.01
N GLY A 166 -0.19 -4.94 -1.32
CA GLY A 166 -1.17 -4.53 -2.33
C GLY A 166 -2.37 -5.47 -2.51
N ALA A 167 -2.46 -6.58 -1.78
CA ALA A 167 -3.58 -7.52 -1.88
C ALA A 167 -4.72 -7.24 -0.88
N TYR A 168 -4.44 -6.54 0.23
CA TYR A 168 -5.41 -6.28 1.31
C TYR A 168 -5.49 -4.80 1.68
N ARG A 169 -6.69 -4.37 2.12
CA ARG A 169 -6.96 -3.02 2.60
C ARG A 169 -6.83 -2.89 4.10
N ARG A 170 -7.15 -3.98 4.80
CA ARG A 170 -7.22 -4.02 6.26
C ARG A 170 -7.03 -5.44 6.74
N VAL A 171 -6.30 -5.58 7.84
CA VAL A 171 -6.25 -6.78 8.66
C VAL A 171 -6.74 -6.42 10.06
N ASP A 172 -7.56 -7.29 10.63
CA ASP A 172 -8.00 -7.18 12.03
C ASP A 172 -7.55 -8.47 12.76
N PHE A 173 -7.07 -8.33 14.00
CA PHE A 173 -6.68 -9.43 14.89
C PHE A 173 -7.50 -9.38 16.18
N GLY A 174 -7.89 -10.55 16.67
CA GLY A 174 -8.74 -10.74 17.83
C GLY A 174 -10.17 -10.24 17.63
N PRO A 175 -11.03 -10.39 18.66
CA PRO A 175 -12.40 -9.92 18.61
C PRO A 175 -12.45 -8.39 18.53
N ARG A 176 -13.48 -7.87 17.86
CA ARG A 176 -13.68 -6.40 17.83
C ARG A 176 -14.15 -5.94 19.20
N LEU A 177 -13.74 -4.74 19.62
CA LEU A 177 -14.14 -4.19 20.92
C LEU A 177 -15.67 -4.20 21.11
N GLY A 178 -16.42 -3.87 20.05
CA GLY A 178 -17.89 -3.93 20.10
C GLY A 178 -18.45 -5.33 20.31
N GLU A 179 -17.81 -6.37 19.75
CA GLU A 179 -18.21 -7.77 19.95
C GLU A 179 -17.91 -8.23 21.37
N VAL A 180 -16.77 -7.81 21.93
CA VAL A 180 -16.43 -8.07 23.35
C VAL A 180 -17.45 -7.43 24.28
N LEU A 181 -17.79 -6.16 24.06
CA LEU A 181 -18.78 -5.43 24.87
C LEU A 181 -20.18 -6.03 24.78
N VAL A 182 -20.57 -6.56 23.62
CA VAL A 182 -21.85 -7.29 23.46
C VAL A 182 -21.78 -8.66 24.14
N GLY A 183 -20.67 -9.39 24.00
CA GLY A 183 -20.48 -10.70 24.63
C GLY A 183 -20.46 -10.64 26.16
N GLN A 184 -19.96 -9.53 26.72
CA GLN A 184 -20.01 -9.23 28.16
C GLN A 184 -21.36 -8.70 28.63
N HIS A 185 -22.35 -8.55 27.73
CA HIS A 185 -23.68 -8.01 28.01
C HIS A 185 -23.68 -6.53 28.46
N THR A 186 -22.56 -5.82 28.30
CA THR A 186 -22.43 -4.37 28.56
C THR A 186 -23.16 -3.54 27.50
N LEU A 187 -23.20 -4.03 26.26
CA LEU A 187 -23.94 -3.42 25.16
C LEU A 187 -24.96 -4.38 24.56
N SER A 188 -26.15 -3.88 24.24
CA SER A 188 -27.03 -4.58 23.31
C SER A 188 -26.52 -4.43 21.86
N PRO A 189 -26.81 -5.40 20.96
CA PRO A 189 -26.47 -5.28 19.54
C PRO A 189 -27.06 -4.02 18.87
N GLN A 190 -28.23 -3.57 19.33
CA GLN A 190 -28.88 -2.36 18.84
C GLN A 190 -28.12 -1.09 19.25
N GLN A 191 -27.67 -1.02 20.51
CA GLN A 191 -26.84 0.09 20.99
C GLN A 191 -25.49 0.14 20.27
N LEU A 192 -24.87 -1.01 20.03
CA LEU A 192 -23.63 -1.09 19.25
C LEU A 192 -23.83 -0.55 17.82
N GLN A 193 -24.91 -0.96 17.15
CA GLN A 193 -25.21 -0.49 15.79
C GLN A 193 -25.48 1.02 15.74
N ALA A 194 -26.20 1.57 16.74
CA ALA A 194 -26.43 3.00 16.86
C ALA A 194 -25.12 3.77 17.07
N ALA A 195 -24.24 3.30 17.96
CA ALA A 195 -22.94 3.90 18.20
C ALA A 195 -22.03 3.86 16.97
N LEU A 196 -22.06 2.77 16.19
CA LEU A 196 -21.32 2.66 14.93
C LEU A 196 -21.84 3.63 13.87
N ALA A 197 -23.17 3.78 13.75
CA ALA A 197 -23.78 4.75 12.83
C ALA A 197 -23.38 6.18 13.19
N GLU A 198 -23.42 6.52 14.48
CA GLU A 198 -23.02 7.85 14.96
C GLU A 198 -21.52 8.10 14.77
N GLN A 199 -20.67 7.12 15.07
CA GLN A 199 -19.24 7.20 14.79
C GLN A 199 -18.96 7.48 13.31
N GLN A 200 -19.66 6.78 12.40
CA GLN A 200 -19.51 7.00 10.97
C GLN A 200 -20.00 8.38 10.54
N ARG A 201 -21.11 8.87 11.10
CA ARG A 201 -21.61 10.22 10.87
C ARG A 201 -20.55 11.25 11.26
N ILE A 202 -20.04 11.18 12.50
CA ILE A 202 -19.03 12.09 13.04
C ILE A 202 -17.74 12.06 12.21
N ARG A 203 -17.25 10.87 11.84
CA ARG A 203 -16.02 10.73 11.02
C ARG A 203 -16.15 11.31 9.61
N ASN A 204 -17.37 11.34 9.08
CA ASN A 204 -17.64 11.83 7.73
C ASN A 204 -17.96 13.33 7.67
N LEU A 205 -18.14 14.00 8.82
CA LEU A 205 -18.41 15.43 8.90
C LEU A 205 -17.35 16.24 8.15
N LYS A 206 -17.82 17.10 7.25
CA LYS A 206 -16.99 17.99 6.44
C LYS A 206 -16.64 19.24 7.23
N LEU A 207 -15.58 19.93 6.79
CA LEU A 207 -15.11 21.13 7.49
C LEU A 207 -16.20 22.21 7.54
N GLY A 208 -16.93 22.41 6.44
CA GLY A 208 -18.05 23.36 6.41
C GLY A 208 -19.18 23.00 7.39
N GLU A 209 -19.51 21.72 7.52
CA GLU A 209 -20.54 21.25 8.47
C GLU A 209 -20.10 21.48 9.91
N ILE A 210 -18.84 21.20 10.23
CA ILE A 210 -18.26 21.45 11.55
C ILE A 210 -18.27 22.95 11.90
N LEU A 211 -17.94 23.81 10.93
CA LEU A 211 -17.94 25.27 11.13
C LEU A 211 -19.34 25.81 11.41
N VAL A 212 -20.37 25.23 10.79
CA VAL A 212 -21.77 25.58 11.03
C VAL A 212 -22.26 25.03 12.37
N GLU A 213 -21.94 23.77 12.69
CA GLU A 213 -22.37 23.10 13.92
C GLU A 213 -21.79 23.77 15.17
N VAL A 214 -20.55 24.26 15.10
CA VAL A 214 -19.89 25.01 16.19
C VAL A 214 -20.32 26.49 16.22
N GLY A 215 -21.06 26.97 15.20
CA GLY A 215 -21.54 28.35 15.12
C GLY A 215 -20.48 29.37 14.72
N LEU A 216 -19.35 28.93 14.18
CA LEU A 216 -18.27 29.79 13.69
C LEU A 216 -18.61 30.44 12.36
N VAL A 217 -19.47 29.80 11.56
CA VAL A 217 -19.93 30.27 10.26
C VAL A 217 -21.43 29.99 10.13
N THR A 218 -22.18 30.92 9.54
CA THR A 218 -23.60 30.70 9.22
C THR A 218 -23.78 29.97 7.87
N PRO A 219 -24.90 29.25 7.65
CA PRO A 219 -25.14 28.59 6.36
C PRO A 219 -25.03 29.53 5.14
N PRO A 220 -25.55 30.77 5.16
CA PRO A 220 -25.39 31.70 4.04
C PRO A 220 -23.92 32.10 3.79
N GLN A 221 -23.12 32.29 4.85
CA GLN A 221 -21.70 32.60 4.73
C GLN A 221 -20.91 31.42 4.14
N LEU A 222 -21.27 30.20 4.52
CA LEU A 222 -20.69 28.99 3.95
C LEU A 222 -21.03 28.85 2.46
N GLU A 223 -22.28 29.09 2.08
CA GLU A 223 -22.71 29.08 0.67
C GLU A 223 -21.93 30.10 -0.17
N GLN A 224 -21.78 31.33 0.34
CA GLN A 224 -21.01 32.37 -0.34
C GLN A 224 -19.53 31.97 -0.52
N ALA A 225 -18.93 31.33 0.48
CA ALA A 225 -17.56 30.84 0.38
C ALA A 225 -17.41 29.68 -0.62
N LEU A 226 -18.40 28.78 -0.71
CA LEU A 226 -18.45 27.69 -1.69
C LEU A 226 -18.64 28.21 -3.12
N GLU A 227 -19.47 29.25 -3.30
CA GLU A 227 -19.63 29.92 -4.59
C GLU A 227 -18.31 30.57 -5.04
N LEU A 228 -17.63 31.25 -4.13
CA LEU A 228 -16.31 31.83 -4.39
C LEU A 228 -15.29 30.76 -4.76
N GLN A 229 -15.25 29.64 -4.04
CA GLN A 229 -14.40 28.49 -4.36
C GLN A 229 -14.72 27.88 -5.73
N THR A 230 -15.99 27.82 -6.12
CA THR A 230 -16.39 27.31 -7.45
C THR A 230 -15.89 28.22 -8.58
N ARG A 231 -15.88 29.54 -8.35
CA ARG A 231 -15.36 30.54 -9.28
C ARG A 231 -13.84 30.65 -9.27
N THR A 232 -13.20 30.18 -8.19
CA THR A 232 -11.74 30.20 -7.99
C THR A 232 -11.25 28.83 -7.51
N PRO A 233 -11.08 27.83 -8.41
CA PRO A 233 -10.81 26.44 -8.01
C PRO A 233 -9.46 26.22 -7.31
N MET A 234 -8.58 27.24 -7.27
CA MET A 234 -7.33 27.26 -6.51
C MET A 234 -7.54 27.65 -5.02
N LEU A 235 -8.68 28.26 -4.66
CA LEU A 235 -8.97 28.77 -3.32
C LEU A 235 -9.56 27.69 -2.42
N ARG A 236 -8.98 27.45 -1.24
CA ARG A 236 -9.52 26.50 -0.26
C ARG A 236 -10.74 27.10 0.44
N LEU A 237 -11.64 26.25 0.93
CA LEU A 237 -12.84 26.70 1.65
C LEU A 237 -12.48 27.58 2.86
N GLY A 238 -11.45 27.19 3.62
CA GLY A 238 -10.96 27.98 4.76
C GLY A 238 -10.37 29.34 4.34
N GLU A 239 -9.62 29.38 3.24
CA GLU A 239 -9.07 30.62 2.68
C GLU A 239 -10.17 31.56 2.17
N ALA A 240 -11.22 31.00 1.55
CA ALA A 240 -12.40 31.73 1.12
C ALA A 240 -13.15 32.37 2.30
N LEU A 241 -13.37 31.59 3.37
CA LEU A 241 -14.03 32.07 4.59
C LEU A 241 -13.23 33.16 5.31
N ILE A 242 -11.90 33.04 5.34
CA ILE A 242 -11.00 34.08 5.87
C ILE A 242 -11.03 35.33 4.99
N SER A 243 -10.99 35.17 3.67
CA SER A 243 -11.01 36.29 2.71
C SER A 243 -12.31 37.09 2.79
N LEU A 244 -13.43 36.40 3.03
CA LEU A 244 -14.75 37.00 3.27
C LEU A 244 -14.90 37.57 4.69
N ARG A 245 -13.85 37.54 5.52
CA ARG A 245 -13.85 37.95 6.94
C ARG A 245 -14.95 37.27 7.77
N SER A 246 -15.37 36.09 7.34
CA SER A 246 -16.43 35.30 7.97
C SER A 246 -15.88 34.27 8.96
N LEU A 247 -14.56 34.06 8.97
CA LEU A 247 -13.87 33.14 9.87
C LEU A 247 -12.47 33.66 10.18
N SER A 248 -12.03 33.57 11.43
CA SER A 248 -10.65 33.89 11.80
C SER A 248 -9.70 32.71 11.51
N PRO A 249 -8.38 32.95 11.30
CA PRO A 249 -7.41 31.86 11.16
C PRO A 249 -7.35 30.93 12.38
N GLU A 250 -7.57 31.46 13.59
CA GLU A 250 -7.59 30.68 14.83
C GLU A 250 -8.82 29.76 14.91
N ASP A 251 -9.99 30.27 14.50
CA ASP A 251 -11.24 29.49 14.43
C ASP A 251 -11.18 28.42 13.34
N LEU A 252 -10.54 28.71 12.20
CA LEU A 252 -10.28 27.72 11.18
C LEU A 252 -9.38 26.59 11.71
N ALA A 253 -8.34 26.94 12.46
CA ALA A 253 -7.41 25.96 13.03
C ALA A 253 -8.10 25.06 14.07
N SER A 254 -8.94 25.63 14.94
CA SER A 254 -9.69 24.87 15.93
C SER A 254 -10.69 23.91 15.26
N ALA A 255 -11.38 24.35 14.20
CA ALA A 255 -12.28 23.51 13.41
C ALA A 255 -11.56 22.37 12.69
N LEU A 256 -10.36 22.61 12.15
CA LEU A 256 -9.53 21.57 11.51
C LEU A 256 -9.03 20.52 12.51
N LEU A 257 -8.64 20.95 13.71
CA LEU A 257 -8.27 20.04 14.79
C LEU A 257 -9.47 19.20 15.24
N SER A 258 -10.64 19.82 15.38
CA SER A 258 -11.90 19.12 15.66
C SER A 258 -12.21 18.08 14.56
N GLN A 259 -12.09 18.45 13.28
CA GLN A 259 -12.26 17.52 12.17
C GLN A 259 -11.31 16.32 12.24
N THR A 260 -10.05 16.56 12.59
CA THR A 260 -9.04 15.51 12.71
C THR A 260 -9.35 14.57 13.87
N ARG A 261 -9.76 15.12 15.02
CA ARG A 261 -10.21 14.35 16.19
C ARG A 261 -11.44 13.51 15.85
N ASN A 262 -12.44 14.09 15.18
CA ASN A 262 -13.66 13.42 14.74
C ASN A 262 -13.38 12.25 13.78
N ARG A 263 -12.48 12.44 12.80
CA ARG A 263 -12.06 11.37 11.87
C ARG A 263 -11.40 10.18 12.57
N ASN A 264 -10.70 10.44 13.67
CA ASN A 264 -9.98 9.43 14.43
C ASN A 264 -10.74 8.94 15.67
N LEU A 265 -11.96 9.42 15.92
CA LEU A 265 -12.74 9.14 17.12
C LEU A 265 -12.89 7.63 17.36
N PRO A 266 -12.31 7.05 18.42
CA PRO A 266 -12.43 5.63 18.72
C PRO A 266 -13.83 5.31 19.27
N LEU A 267 -14.28 4.06 19.05
CA LEU A 267 -15.64 3.66 19.43
C LEU A 267 -15.82 3.66 20.95
N GLY A 268 -14.80 3.22 21.70
CA GLY A 268 -14.82 3.21 23.16
C GLY A 268 -15.02 4.60 23.76
N GLU A 269 -14.28 5.61 23.26
CA GLU A 269 -14.44 7.00 23.72
C GLU A 269 -15.83 7.54 23.41
N LEU A 270 -16.38 7.25 22.22
CA LEU A 270 -17.74 7.63 21.87
C LEU A 270 -18.75 6.99 22.84
N LEU A 271 -18.63 5.69 23.11
CA LEU A 271 -19.54 4.97 24.01
C LEU A 271 -19.49 5.52 25.45
N VAL A 272 -18.31 5.91 25.94
CA VAL A 272 -18.13 6.54 27.25
C VAL A 272 -18.70 7.95 27.26
N ASN A 273 -18.38 8.77 26.26
CA ASN A 273 -18.85 10.16 26.16
C ASN A 273 -20.38 10.26 26.08
N HIS A 274 -21.04 9.28 25.43
CA HIS A 274 -22.49 9.20 25.36
C HIS A 274 -23.14 8.47 26.55
N GLY A 275 -22.34 8.06 27.55
CA GLY A 275 -22.83 7.38 28.76
C GLY A 275 -23.44 6.00 28.51
N VAL A 276 -23.12 5.37 27.38
CA VAL A 276 -23.61 4.03 27.04
C VAL A 276 -22.86 2.96 27.83
N ILE A 277 -21.58 3.19 28.09
CA ILE A 277 -20.73 2.38 28.96
C ILE A 277 -19.93 3.30 29.89
N SER A 278 -19.51 2.78 31.03
CA SER A 278 -18.56 3.42 31.94
C SER A 278 -17.11 3.25 31.46
N SER A 279 -16.23 4.13 31.94
CA SER A 279 -14.79 4.01 31.68
C SER A 279 -14.19 2.70 32.21
N GLU A 280 -14.76 2.14 33.28
CA GLU A 280 -14.31 0.87 33.85
C GLU A 280 -14.71 -0.33 32.99
N GLU A 281 -15.96 -0.36 32.51
CA GLU A 281 -16.41 -1.40 31.57
C GLU A 281 -15.61 -1.37 30.26
N LEU A 282 -15.25 -0.17 29.78
CA LEU A 282 -14.34 -0.04 28.63
C LEU A 282 -12.95 -0.62 28.93
N ARG A 283 -12.42 -0.40 30.14
CA ARG A 283 -11.11 -0.91 30.57
C ARG A 283 -11.10 -2.43 30.62
N GLU A 284 -12.12 -3.04 31.21
CA GLU A 284 -12.30 -4.50 31.27
C GLU A 284 -12.41 -5.12 29.87
N ALA A 285 -13.21 -4.53 28.98
CA ALA A 285 -13.35 -5.01 27.61
C ALA A 285 -12.05 -4.91 26.80
N LEU A 286 -11.24 -3.87 27.03
CA LEU A 286 -9.91 -3.74 26.44
C LEU A 286 -8.93 -4.77 27.00
N GLU A 287 -9.02 -5.11 28.29
CA GLU A 287 -8.20 -6.14 28.92
C GLU A 287 -8.51 -7.53 28.36
N VAL A 288 -9.80 -7.87 28.19
CA VAL A 288 -10.23 -9.12 27.53
C VAL A 288 -9.79 -9.17 26.07
N LYS A 289 -9.82 -8.04 25.35
CA LYS A 289 -9.30 -7.98 24.00
C LYS A 289 -7.78 -8.19 23.97
N ARG A 290 -7.05 -7.64 24.94
CA ARG A 290 -5.59 -7.75 25.05
C ARG A 290 -5.14 -9.18 25.38
N SER A 291 -5.87 -9.89 26.24
CA SER A 291 -5.55 -11.29 26.58
C SER A 291 -5.74 -12.27 25.41
N GLN A 292 -6.42 -11.86 24.35
CA GLN A 292 -6.64 -12.65 23.12
C GLN A 292 -5.69 -12.26 21.97
N LEU A 293 -4.76 -11.33 22.20
CA LEU A 293 -3.72 -10.95 21.25
C LEU A 293 -2.39 -11.59 21.65
N PRO A 294 -1.48 -11.88 20.69
CA PRO A 294 -0.13 -12.34 21.01
C PRO A 294 0.63 -11.27 21.82
N ASP A 295 1.50 -11.69 22.75
CA ASP A 295 2.25 -10.81 23.67
C ASP A 295 3.09 -9.72 22.98
N ASP A 296 3.42 -9.89 21.69
CA ASP A 296 4.19 -8.94 20.88
C ASP A 296 3.33 -7.87 20.18
N ALA A 297 2.02 -7.81 20.47
CA ALA A 297 1.16 -6.76 19.96
C ALA A 297 1.68 -5.38 20.41
N PRO A 298 1.76 -4.38 19.50
CA PRO A 298 2.20 -3.05 19.88
C PRO A 298 1.36 -2.56 21.06
N SER A 299 2.04 -2.11 22.13
CA SER A 299 1.41 -1.55 23.32
C SER A 299 0.30 -0.60 22.90
N LEU A 300 -0.94 -0.87 23.37
CA LEU A 300 -2.04 0.07 23.23
C LEU A 300 -1.53 1.43 23.74
N PRO A 301 -1.70 2.53 23.01
CA PRO A 301 -1.16 3.81 23.44
C PRO A 301 -1.65 4.12 24.86
N ASP A 302 -0.71 4.17 25.81
CA ASP A 302 -0.94 4.33 27.26
C ASP A 302 -1.63 5.65 27.65
N SER A 303 -1.97 6.48 26.67
CA SER A 303 -2.70 7.71 26.87
C SER A 303 -3.91 7.79 25.94
N MET A 304 -5.05 7.28 26.41
CA MET A 304 -6.32 8.02 26.20
C MET A 304 -6.19 9.35 26.96
N GLY A 305 -5.42 10.27 26.37
CA GLY A 305 -5.22 11.60 26.91
C GLY A 305 -6.56 12.32 26.88
N PHE A 306 -7.20 12.40 28.04
CA PHE A 306 -8.27 13.34 28.35
C PHE A 306 -7.70 14.78 28.30
N ALA A 307 -7.32 15.25 27.11
CA ALA A 307 -6.85 16.60 26.88
C ALA A 307 -7.96 17.40 26.18
N SER A 308 -8.76 18.04 27.03
CA SER A 308 -9.58 19.19 26.68
C SER A 308 -8.66 20.32 26.21
N THR A 309 -9.04 20.94 25.10
CA THR A 309 -8.39 22.07 24.40
C THR A 309 -7.04 21.78 23.73
N ALA A 310 -6.93 22.18 22.47
CA ALA A 310 -5.73 22.04 21.66
C ALA A 310 -4.63 23.03 22.10
N SER A 311 -3.38 22.59 22.11
CA SER A 311 -2.26 23.48 22.40
C SER A 311 -1.96 24.41 21.21
N PRO A 312 -1.37 25.60 21.44
CA PRO A 312 -0.96 26.52 20.37
C PRO A 312 -0.02 25.88 19.32
N SER A 313 0.79 24.89 19.73
CA SER A 313 1.65 24.14 18.81
C SER A 313 0.87 23.20 17.87
N GLN A 314 -0.21 22.58 18.36
CA GLN A 314 -1.09 21.74 17.55
C GLN A 314 -1.90 22.57 16.54
N ILE A 315 -2.34 23.76 16.96
CA ILE A 315 -3.02 24.76 16.11
C ILE A 315 -2.10 25.18 14.95
N ASN A 316 -0.85 25.52 15.25
CA ASN A 316 0.13 25.92 14.23
C ASN A 316 0.50 24.78 13.26
N ALA A 317 0.59 23.54 13.76
CA ALA A 317 0.86 22.37 12.93
C ALA A 317 -0.32 22.05 11.97
N ALA A 318 -1.56 22.15 12.46
CA ALA A 318 -2.76 21.95 11.64
C ALA A 318 -2.89 23.02 10.54
N LEU A 319 -2.57 24.29 10.86
CA LEU A 319 -2.51 25.38 9.88
C LEU A 319 -1.42 25.16 8.82
N ALA A 320 -0.25 24.64 9.22
CA ALA A 320 0.85 24.35 8.29
C ALA A 320 0.50 23.22 7.30
N GLU A 321 -0.14 22.14 7.77
CA GLU A 321 -0.62 21.06 6.90
C GLU A 321 -1.75 21.55 5.97
N ALA A 322 -2.66 22.38 6.49
CA ALA A 322 -3.74 22.98 5.72
C ALA A 322 -3.26 24.04 4.70
N ASN A 323 -2.01 24.51 4.79
CA ASN A 323 -1.40 25.46 3.84
C ASN A 323 -0.31 24.82 2.97
N ARG A 324 -0.13 23.50 3.02
CA ARG A 324 0.88 22.82 2.20
C ARG A 324 0.58 23.01 0.70
N PRO A 325 1.47 23.61 -0.10
CA PRO A 325 1.27 23.73 -1.54
C PRO A 325 1.12 22.33 -2.16
N ARG A 326 0.27 22.19 -3.18
CA ARG A 326 0.10 20.95 -3.94
C ARG A 326 1.43 20.58 -4.63
N GLN A 327 2.31 19.89 -3.92
CA GLN A 327 3.41 19.16 -4.53
C GLN A 327 3.07 17.68 -4.41
N ARG A 328 2.75 17.06 -5.54
CA ARG A 328 2.62 15.60 -5.56
C ARG A 328 4.04 15.03 -5.43
N PRO A 329 4.26 13.96 -4.65
CA PRO A 329 5.58 13.32 -4.54
C PRO A 329 6.14 12.83 -5.90
N ALA A 330 5.30 12.76 -6.95
CA ALA A 330 5.70 12.41 -8.32
C ALA A 330 6.34 13.56 -9.13
N ASP A 331 6.27 14.81 -8.66
CA ASP A 331 6.78 15.96 -9.44
C ASP A 331 8.30 16.15 -9.32
N ALA A 332 8.96 15.48 -8.37
CA ALA A 332 10.39 15.68 -8.10
C ALA A 332 11.34 14.79 -8.94
N LEU A 333 10.86 13.76 -9.65
CA LEU A 333 11.72 12.74 -10.28
C LEU A 333 11.51 12.49 -11.78
N LEU A 334 10.49 13.10 -12.41
CA LEU A 334 10.12 12.81 -13.81
C LEU A 334 10.24 14.02 -14.76
N GLY A 335 10.78 15.15 -14.26
CA GLY A 335 10.93 16.37 -15.05
C GLY A 335 12.20 16.41 -15.92
N ASP A 336 13.19 15.57 -15.64
CA ASP A 336 14.49 15.61 -16.32
C ASP A 336 14.68 14.41 -17.25
N HIS A 337 15.08 14.70 -18.49
CA HIS A 337 15.51 13.68 -19.44
C HIS A 337 16.61 12.80 -18.82
N VAL A 338 16.47 11.49 -18.95
CA VAL A 338 17.48 10.53 -18.50
C VAL A 338 18.70 10.66 -19.42
N LYS A 339 19.84 11.04 -18.84
CA LYS A 339 21.10 11.25 -19.57
C LYS A 339 22.13 10.16 -19.28
N THR A 340 21.95 9.39 -18.21
CA THR A 340 22.94 8.40 -17.73
C THR A 340 22.30 7.04 -17.48
N LEU A 341 23.12 5.98 -17.50
CA LEU A 341 22.68 4.61 -17.25
C LEU A 341 22.11 4.43 -15.83
N GLU A 342 22.68 5.10 -14.83
CA GLU A 342 22.20 5.06 -13.45
C GLU A 342 20.81 5.70 -13.31
N GLN A 343 20.60 6.85 -13.95
CA GLN A 343 19.28 7.50 -14.03
C GLN A 343 18.27 6.64 -14.80
N LEU A 344 18.70 5.91 -15.83
CA LEU A 344 17.85 5.00 -16.59
C LEU A 344 17.40 3.82 -15.73
N SER A 345 18.32 3.21 -14.99
CA SER A 345 18.02 2.11 -14.06
C SER A 345 17.04 2.57 -12.98
N ALA A 346 17.32 3.69 -12.32
CA ALA A 346 16.46 4.24 -11.26
C ALA A 346 15.05 4.59 -11.78
N ALA A 347 14.94 5.11 -13.00
CA ALA A 347 13.66 5.42 -13.61
C ALA A 347 12.84 4.17 -13.99
N ILE A 348 13.50 3.08 -14.43
CA ILE A 348 12.87 1.78 -14.71
C ILE A 348 12.40 1.10 -13.41
N ASP A 349 13.18 1.19 -12.33
CA ASP A 349 12.77 0.68 -11.02
C ASP A 349 11.55 1.44 -10.48
N ALA A 350 11.53 2.77 -10.63
CA ALA A 350 10.38 3.60 -10.28
C ALA A 350 9.14 3.28 -11.15
N GLN A 351 9.32 2.96 -12.43
CA GLN A 351 8.25 2.58 -13.36
C GLN A 351 7.46 1.37 -12.85
N SER A 352 8.15 0.36 -12.29
CA SER A 352 7.51 -0.86 -11.77
C SER A 352 6.50 -0.60 -10.64
N ARG A 353 6.57 0.58 -10.02
CA ARG A 353 5.77 0.99 -8.86
C ARG A 353 4.64 1.96 -9.21
N MET A 354 4.49 2.39 -10.46
CA MET A 354 3.52 3.42 -10.85
C MET A 354 2.20 2.86 -11.40
N PRO A 355 1.03 3.31 -10.91
CA PRO A 355 -0.27 2.96 -11.48
C PRO A 355 -0.49 3.68 -12.82
N MET A 356 -1.13 3.02 -13.79
CA MET A 356 -1.43 3.63 -15.10
C MET A 356 -2.36 4.85 -14.96
N VAL A 357 -1.89 6.02 -15.41
CA VAL A 357 -2.62 7.31 -15.37
C VAL A 357 -3.41 7.52 -16.67
N ARG A 358 -4.54 8.21 -16.66
CA ARG A 358 -5.26 8.55 -17.90
C ARG A 358 -4.48 9.59 -18.71
N ILE A 359 -4.53 9.51 -20.05
CA ILE A 359 -3.75 10.43 -20.91
C ILE A 359 -4.12 11.90 -20.70
N GLY A 360 -5.40 12.20 -20.45
CA GLY A 360 -5.87 13.56 -20.15
C GLY A 360 -5.29 14.10 -18.84
N GLU A 361 -5.23 13.27 -17.79
CA GLU A 361 -4.64 13.63 -16.50
C GLU A 361 -3.12 13.84 -16.62
N ALA A 362 -2.44 13.05 -17.46
CA ALA A 362 -1.02 13.23 -17.75
C ALA A 362 -0.72 14.54 -18.49
N LEU A 363 -1.58 14.91 -19.46
CA LEU A 363 -1.46 16.18 -20.20
C LEU A 363 -1.69 17.40 -19.30
N ILE A 364 -2.62 17.33 -18.35
CA ILE A 364 -2.84 18.36 -17.33
C ILE A 364 -1.63 18.46 -16.39
N ALA A 365 -1.13 17.32 -15.91
CA ALA A 365 0.01 17.29 -15.00
C ALA A 365 1.33 17.77 -15.62
N LEU A 366 1.43 17.76 -16.96
CA LEU A 366 2.54 18.33 -17.72
C LEU A 366 2.32 19.81 -18.08
N GLY A 367 1.15 20.38 -17.74
CA GLY A 367 0.80 21.76 -18.08
C GLY A 367 0.51 21.99 -19.56
N TYR A 368 0.33 20.93 -20.35
CA TYR A 368 0.08 21.05 -21.80
C TYR A 368 -1.36 21.42 -22.14
N ILE A 369 -2.31 21.06 -21.28
CA ILE A 369 -3.72 21.44 -21.41
C ILE A 369 -4.30 21.80 -20.04
N THR A 370 -5.33 22.62 -20.02
CA THR A 370 -6.13 22.90 -18.82
C THR A 370 -7.23 21.87 -18.61
N GLU A 371 -7.77 21.80 -17.39
CA GLU A 371 -8.92 20.94 -17.06
C GLU A 371 -10.16 21.28 -17.91
N GLY A 372 -10.38 22.56 -18.22
CA GLY A 372 -11.46 23.00 -19.10
C GLY A 372 -11.28 22.52 -20.55
N GLN A 373 -10.07 22.66 -21.10
CA GLN A 373 -9.74 22.17 -22.45
C GLN A 373 -9.89 20.65 -22.57
N LEU A 374 -9.56 19.91 -21.51
CA LEU A 374 -9.78 18.47 -21.47
C LEU A 374 -11.28 18.11 -21.48
N ALA A 375 -12.10 18.84 -20.73
CA ALA A 375 -13.55 18.62 -20.69
C ALA A 375 -14.20 18.86 -22.05
N ASP A 376 -13.82 19.95 -22.73
CA ASP A 376 -14.30 20.29 -24.07
C ASP A 376 -13.89 19.22 -25.10
N ALA A 377 -12.64 18.77 -25.06
CA ALA A 377 -12.14 17.71 -25.93
C ALA A 377 -12.85 16.36 -25.72
N LEU A 378 -13.16 16.00 -24.46
CA LEU A 378 -13.93 14.79 -24.15
C LEU A 378 -15.39 14.88 -24.63
N MET A 379 -16.00 16.07 -24.54
CA MET A 379 -17.35 16.31 -25.05
C MET A 379 -17.41 16.20 -26.58
N ASN A 380 -16.36 16.68 -27.28
CA ASN A 380 -16.20 16.52 -28.72
C ASN A 380 -15.91 15.06 -29.12
N GLN A 381 -15.07 14.35 -28.38
CA GLN A 381 -14.79 12.91 -28.59
C GLN A 381 -16.05 12.04 -28.39
N GLY A 382 -16.95 12.46 -27.49
CA GLY A 382 -18.24 11.80 -27.31
C GLY A 382 -19.11 11.77 -28.56
N LYS A 383 -18.95 12.74 -29.48
CA LYS A 383 -19.67 12.87 -30.74
C LYS A 383 -19.01 12.08 -31.88
N ASP A 384 -17.70 11.89 -31.86
CA ASP A 384 -16.95 11.06 -32.81
C ASP A 384 -15.92 10.17 -32.08
N ARG A 385 -16.35 8.93 -31.78
CA ARG A 385 -15.54 7.95 -31.01
C ARG A 385 -14.43 7.29 -31.81
N LYS A 386 -14.29 7.57 -33.12
CA LYS A 386 -13.26 6.92 -33.95
C LYS A 386 -11.87 7.52 -33.75
N VAL A 387 -11.76 8.75 -33.24
CA VAL A 387 -10.49 9.45 -33.04
C VAL A 387 -10.04 9.39 -31.58
N PRO A 388 -8.79 8.97 -31.29
CA PRO A 388 -8.24 9.02 -29.94
C PRO A 388 -8.13 10.45 -29.40
N LEU A 389 -8.39 10.65 -28.10
CA LEU A 389 -8.39 11.96 -27.45
C LEU A 389 -7.09 12.75 -27.67
N GLY A 390 -5.94 12.08 -27.59
CA GLY A 390 -4.64 12.73 -27.80
C GLY A 390 -4.47 13.25 -29.23
N GLU A 391 -4.98 12.52 -30.22
CA GLU A 391 -4.91 12.93 -31.63
C GLU A 391 -5.91 14.04 -31.95
N LEU A 392 -7.07 14.03 -31.30
CA LEU A 392 -8.02 15.12 -31.33
C LEU A 392 -7.39 16.43 -30.81
N LEU A 393 -6.71 16.38 -29.66
CA LEU A 393 -6.03 17.54 -29.06
C LEU A 393 -4.89 18.09 -29.94
N VAL A 394 -4.19 17.22 -30.67
CA VAL A 394 -3.18 17.65 -31.66
C VAL A 394 -3.84 18.32 -32.86
N ARG A 395 -4.95 17.75 -33.36
CA ARG A 395 -5.69 18.29 -34.51
C ARG A 395 -6.31 19.66 -34.21
N GLU A 396 -6.80 19.87 -32.98
CA GLU A 396 -7.35 21.14 -32.50
C GLU A 396 -6.26 22.18 -32.17
N GLY A 397 -4.97 21.81 -32.30
CA GLY A 397 -3.84 22.72 -32.06
C GLY A 397 -3.56 23.02 -30.59
N LEU A 398 -4.21 22.29 -29.66
CA LEU A 398 -4.06 22.48 -28.22
C LEU A 398 -2.73 21.91 -27.69
N ILE A 399 -2.20 20.86 -28.33
CA ILE A 399 -0.90 20.26 -28.00
C ILE A 399 -0.12 19.88 -29.26
N THR A 400 1.21 19.79 -29.15
CA THR A 400 2.06 19.28 -30.24
C THR A 400 2.16 17.75 -30.20
N ARG A 401 2.62 17.13 -31.31
CA ARG A 401 2.92 15.68 -31.34
C ARG A 401 3.99 15.29 -30.30
N ALA A 402 4.98 16.16 -30.08
CA ALA A 402 6.01 15.96 -29.06
C ALA A 402 5.40 15.96 -27.64
N ASN A 403 4.50 16.91 -27.34
CA ASN A 403 3.80 16.97 -26.06
C ASN A 403 2.96 15.71 -25.82
N LEU A 404 2.28 15.21 -26.86
CA LEU A 404 1.51 13.96 -26.78
C LEU A 404 2.41 12.75 -26.51
N GLN A 405 3.57 12.66 -27.18
CA GLN A 405 4.55 11.60 -26.93
C GLN A 405 5.08 11.64 -25.49
N THR A 406 5.37 12.83 -24.97
CA THR A 406 5.78 13.02 -23.57
C THR A 406 4.69 12.62 -22.58
N ALA A 407 3.44 12.97 -22.85
CA ALA A 407 2.33 12.55 -22.01
C ALA A 407 2.04 11.04 -22.08
N LEU A 408 2.22 10.42 -23.24
CA LEU A 408 2.11 8.96 -23.41
C LEU A 408 3.24 8.22 -22.71
N ALA A 409 4.48 8.69 -22.83
CA ALA A 409 5.63 8.15 -22.10
C ALA A 409 5.39 8.24 -20.59
N ARG A 410 4.95 9.41 -20.09
CA ARG A 410 4.58 9.61 -18.68
C ARG A 410 3.43 8.70 -18.23
N LYS A 411 2.40 8.53 -19.06
CA LYS A 411 1.26 7.62 -18.79
C LYS A 411 1.70 6.17 -18.63
N MET A 412 2.65 5.73 -19.45
CA MET A 412 3.15 4.35 -19.49
C MET A 412 4.36 4.15 -18.56
N GLY A 413 4.81 5.21 -17.89
CA GLY A 413 5.98 5.22 -17.01
C GLY A 413 7.30 5.00 -17.74
N TYR A 414 7.37 5.22 -19.06
CA TYR A 414 8.62 5.08 -19.79
C TYR A 414 9.53 6.29 -19.56
N PRO A 415 10.79 6.08 -19.14
CA PRO A 415 11.76 7.17 -19.08
C PRO A 415 12.01 7.74 -20.47
N GLN A 416 12.01 9.07 -20.59
CA GLN A 416 12.50 9.71 -21.79
C GLN A 416 14.02 9.82 -21.73
N VAL A 417 14.69 9.20 -22.70
CA VAL A 417 16.13 9.23 -22.84
C VAL A 417 16.52 10.28 -23.87
N ASP A 418 17.44 11.16 -23.51
CA ASP A 418 18.06 12.08 -24.46
C ASP A 418 19.19 11.35 -25.20
N LEU A 419 18.94 10.96 -26.45
CA LEU A 419 19.89 10.22 -27.28
C LEU A 419 21.15 11.02 -27.64
N GLN A 420 21.14 12.35 -27.53
CA GLN A 420 22.33 13.17 -27.78
C GLN A 420 23.26 13.17 -26.57
N ALA A 421 22.71 13.00 -25.37
CA ALA A 421 23.46 13.00 -24.12
C ALA A 421 23.75 11.58 -23.57
N PHE A 422 22.94 10.59 -23.94
CA PHE A 422 23.05 9.22 -23.42
C PHE A 422 24.15 8.43 -24.14
N THR A 423 25.04 7.80 -23.36
CA THR A 423 26.12 6.96 -23.91
C THR A 423 25.58 5.57 -24.27
N ILE A 424 25.59 5.24 -25.57
CA ILE A 424 25.04 3.98 -26.10
C ILE A 424 26.09 2.87 -26.07
N ASP A 425 25.69 1.69 -25.59
CA ASP A 425 26.51 0.48 -25.60
C ASP A 425 26.56 -0.17 -26.98
N ILE A 426 27.77 -0.39 -27.49
CA ILE A 426 28.03 -1.03 -28.78
C ILE A 426 27.58 -2.49 -28.76
N GLU A 427 27.66 -3.20 -27.63
CA GLU A 427 27.20 -4.58 -27.54
C GLU A 427 25.69 -4.69 -27.72
N ALA A 428 24.93 -3.75 -27.16
CA ALA A 428 23.48 -3.67 -27.34
C ALA A 428 23.10 -3.42 -28.81
N LEU A 429 23.81 -2.51 -29.49
CA LEU A 429 23.60 -2.24 -30.92
C LEU A 429 23.81 -3.48 -31.79
N ARG A 430 24.78 -4.34 -31.45
CA ARG A 430 25.04 -5.58 -32.20
C ARG A 430 23.94 -6.63 -32.05
N LYS A 431 23.07 -6.52 -31.04
CA LYS A 431 21.97 -7.48 -30.81
C LYS A 431 20.79 -7.26 -31.75
N LEU A 432 20.64 -6.07 -32.34
CA LEU A 432 19.52 -5.75 -33.22
C LEU A 432 20.01 -5.47 -34.65
N PRO A 433 19.64 -6.31 -35.65
CA PRO A 433 19.96 -6.03 -37.04
C PRO A 433 19.37 -4.69 -37.52
N VAL A 434 20.12 -3.94 -38.33
CA VAL A 434 19.75 -2.59 -38.80
C VAL A 434 18.37 -2.55 -39.47
N ALA A 435 18.05 -3.56 -40.29
CA ALA A 435 16.75 -3.65 -40.96
C ALA A 435 15.58 -3.78 -39.96
N ALA A 436 15.79 -4.48 -38.84
CA ALA A 436 14.78 -4.60 -37.77
C ALA A 436 14.68 -3.30 -36.96
N ALA A 437 15.82 -2.65 -36.67
CA ALA A 437 15.88 -1.36 -35.97
C ALA A 437 15.11 -0.27 -36.73
N GLN A 438 15.33 -0.15 -38.05
CA GLN A 438 14.65 0.84 -38.90
C GLN A 438 13.16 0.55 -39.05
N ARG A 439 12.78 -0.72 -39.24
CA ARG A 439 11.37 -1.10 -39.41
C ARG A 439 10.53 -0.92 -38.14
N LEU A 440 11.14 -1.12 -36.96
CA LEU A 440 10.46 -1.05 -35.67
C LEU A 440 10.70 0.29 -34.94
N GLU A 441 11.45 1.22 -35.55
CA GLU A 441 11.84 2.50 -34.96
C GLU A 441 12.47 2.35 -33.56
N MET A 442 13.33 1.34 -33.39
CA MET A 442 13.98 1.01 -32.12
C MET A 442 15.48 1.23 -32.16
N LEU A 443 16.04 1.75 -31.07
CA LEU A 443 17.48 1.88 -30.86
C LEU A 443 17.88 1.18 -29.55
N PRO A 444 18.66 0.08 -29.60
CA PRO A 444 19.20 -0.55 -28.40
C PRO A 444 20.17 0.40 -27.69
N LEU A 445 19.93 0.68 -26.40
CA LEU A 445 20.74 1.64 -25.64
C LEU A 445 21.81 0.96 -24.78
N CYS A 446 21.47 -0.12 -24.08
CA CYS A 446 22.36 -0.85 -23.20
C CYS A 446 21.88 -2.30 -22.96
N MET A 447 22.78 -3.17 -22.51
CA MET A 447 22.42 -4.48 -21.96
C MET A 447 22.13 -4.34 -20.46
N MET A 448 20.99 -4.86 -19.99
CA MET A 448 20.71 -5.02 -18.55
C MET A 448 20.89 -6.50 -18.20
N ASN A 449 21.72 -6.78 -17.20
CA ASN A 449 21.94 -8.13 -16.67
C ASN A 449 21.00 -8.43 -15.50
#